data_AF-C6JRQ4-F1
#
_entry.id   AF-C6JRQ4-F1
#
_cell.length_a   1.000
_cell.length_b   1.000
_cell.length_c   1.000
_cell.angle_alpha   90.00
_cell.angle_beta   90.00
_cell.angle_gamma   90.00
#
_symmetry.space_group_name_H-M   'P 1'
#
loop_
_entity.id
_entity.type
_entity.pdbx_description
1 polymer ?
#
loop_
_entity_poly.entity_id
_entity_poly.type
_entity_poly.pdbx_seq_one_letter_code
_entity_poly.pdbx_strand_id
1 'polypeptide(L)'
;LVPQPTVTRFSGWWKKTTSDVPKEARKGLNSLIILVAWEIWKHRNTCVFDNMRPNVQEVLRAISSEGGIWCSAGASKLQELVLRLPSEA
;
A
#
# COMPACT_ATOMS: atom_id res chain seq x y z
N LEU A 1 -7.71 -8.44 -1.34
CA LEU A 1 -7.92 -7.02 -1.70
C LEU A 1 -7.04 -6.69 -2.92
N VAL A 2 -7.38 -7.18 -4.11
CA VAL A 2 -6.60 -6.92 -5.34
C VAL A 2 -7.52 -6.25 -6.36
N PRO A 3 -7.06 -5.22 -7.10
CA PRO A 3 -7.83 -4.66 -8.20
C PRO A 3 -8.17 -5.75 -9.21
N GLN A 4 -9.47 -5.96 -9.46
CA GLN A 4 -9.92 -6.90 -10.48
C GLN A 4 -9.75 -6.27 -11.86
N PRO A 5 -9.46 -7.06 -12.92
CA PRO A 5 -9.26 -6.54 -14.28
C PRO A 5 -10.47 -5.76 -14.83
N THR A 6 -11.67 -6.04 -14.29
CA THR A 6 -12.93 -5.38 -14.63
C THR A 6 -13.07 -3.98 -14.03
N VAL A 7 -12.22 -3.59 -13.09
CA VAL A 7 -12.24 -2.27 -12.47
C VAL A 7 -11.34 -1.31 -13.25
N THR A 8 -11.96 -0.43 -14.02
CA THR A 8 -11.25 0.46 -14.96
C THR A 8 -10.54 1.65 -14.31
N ARG A 9 -10.78 1.93 -13.03
CA ARG A 9 -10.23 3.11 -12.33
C ARG A 9 -9.76 2.77 -10.91
N PHE A 10 -8.52 3.18 -10.61
CA PHE A 10 -7.93 3.06 -9.27
C PHE A 10 -8.81 3.68 -8.18
N SER A 11 -9.37 4.86 -8.43
CA SER A 11 -10.29 5.53 -7.48
C SER A 11 -11.58 4.76 -7.23
N GLY A 12 -12.11 4.08 -8.26
CA GLY A 12 -13.28 3.22 -8.14
C GLY A 12 -12.99 1.97 -7.30
N TRP A 13 -11.84 1.33 -7.56
CA TRP A 13 -11.37 0.21 -6.75
C TRP A 13 -11.13 0.62 -5.30
N TRP A 14 -10.43 1.74 -5.07
CA TRP A 14 -10.15 2.25 -3.73
C TRP A 14 -11.44 2.52 -2.95
N LYS A 15 -12.39 3.27 -3.54
CA LYS A 15 -13.67 3.55 -2.89
C LYS A 15 -14.41 2.26 -2.51
N LYS A 16 -14.48 1.29 -3.43
CA LYS A 16 -15.13 0.01 -3.19
C LYS A 16 -14.43 -0.78 -2.07
N THR A 17 -13.13 -0.98 -2.18
CA THR A 17 -12.36 -1.82 -1.24
C THR A 17 -12.36 -1.25 0.18
N THR A 18 -12.41 0.08 0.33
CA THR A 18 -12.55 0.73 1.64
C THR A 18 -13.98 0.61 2.19
N SER A 19 -15.00 0.58 1.32
CA SER A 19 -16.39 0.33 1.75
C SER A 19 -16.57 -1.09 2.29
N ASP A 20 -15.88 -2.06 1.67
CA ASP A 20 -16.03 -3.49 1.92
C ASP A 20 -15.37 -3.96 3.24
N VAL A 21 -14.61 -3.10 3.92
CA VAL A 21 -13.99 -3.43 5.23
C VAL A 21 -14.69 -2.73 6.41
N PRO A 22 -14.61 -3.30 7.64
CA PRO A 22 -15.14 -2.68 8.85
C PRO A 22 -14.62 -1.26 9.05
N LYS A 23 -15.45 -0.38 9.62
CA LYS A 23 -15.13 1.06 9.76
C LYS A 23 -13.80 1.31 10.48
N GLU A 24 -13.48 0.44 11.43
CA GLU A 24 -12.29 0.47 12.28
C GLU A 24 -11.01 0.21 11.48
N ALA A 25 -11.09 -0.61 10.41
CA ALA A 25 -9.98 -0.98 9.55
C ALA A 25 -9.75 0.01 8.38
N ARG A 26 -10.77 0.83 8.03
CA ARG A 26 -10.72 1.73 6.87
C ARG A 26 -9.56 2.70 6.91
N LYS A 27 -9.25 3.26 8.09
CA LYS A 27 -8.15 4.23 8.23
C LYS A 27 -6.80 3.58 7.96
N GLY A 28 -6.55 2.40 8.53
CA GLY A 28 -5.34 1.62 8.26
C GLY A 28 -5.22 1.24 6.79
N LEU A 29 -6.32 0.78 6.18
CA LEU A 29 -6.34 0.37 4.78
C LEU A 29 -6.06 1.55 3.84
N ASN A 30 -6.66 2.71 4.09
CA ASN A 30 -6.38 3.92 3.31
C ASN A 30 -4.91 4.34 3.43
N SER A 31 -4.33 4.30 4.63
CA SER A 31 -2.90 4.59 4.84
C SER A 31 -2.02 3.61 4.05
N LEU A 32 -2.33 2.31 4.07
CA LEU A 32 -1.61 1.30 3.32
C LEU A 32 -1.72 1.52 1.80
N ILE A 33 -2.91 1.80 1.29
CA ILE A 33 -3.13 2.09 -0.15
C ILE A 33 -2.32 3.31 -0.59
N ILE A 34 -2.30 4.38 0.22
CA ILE A 34 -1.51 5.58 -0.05
C ILE A 34 -0.02 5.23 -0.10
N LEU A 35 0.49 4.51 0.90
CA LEU A 35 1.88 4.10 0.97
C LEU A 35 2.29 3.29 -0.26
N VAL A 36 1.52 2.26 -0.61
CA VAL A 36 1.81 1.41 -1.78
C VAL A 36 1.78 2.22 -3.07
N ALA A 37 0.76 3.05 -3.28
CA ALA A 37 0.66 3.89 -4.47
C ALA A 37 1.81 4.89 -4.57
N TRP A 38 2.24 5.46 -3.44
CA TRP A 38 3.36 6.38 -3.35
C TRP A 38 4.70 5.71 -3.68
N GLU A 39 4.99 4.53 -3.10
CA GLU A 39 6.22 3.79 -3.41
C GLU A 39 6.28 3.36 -4.88
N ILE A 40 5.17 2.93 -5.46
CA ILE A 40 5.09 2.62 -6.90
C ILE A 40 5.39 3.87 -7.74
N TRP A 41 4.79 5.01 -7.40
CA TRP A 41 5.03 6.26 -8.13
C TRP A 41 6.49 6.70 -8.04
N LYS A 42 7.09 6.68 -6.84
CA LYS A 42 8.52 6.98 -6.65
C LYS A 42 9.40 6.06 -7.48
N HIS A 43 9.21 4.74 -7.40
CA HIS A 43 10.00 3.76 -8.14
C HIS A 43 9.91 3.96 -9.66
N ARG A 44 8.70 4.23 -10.17
CA ARG A 44 8.49 4.51 -11.59
C ARG A 44 9.23 5.76 -12.03
N ASN A 45 9.24 6.82 -11.22
CA ASN A 45 10.00 8.03 -11.54
C ASN A 45 11.50 7.73 -11.58
N THR A 46 12.05 7.04 -10.58
CA THR A 46 13.46 6.66 -10.56
C THR A 46 13.84 5.81 -11.77
N CYS A 47 12.99 4.86 -12.19
CA CYS A 47 13.24 4.08 -13.42
C CYS A 47 13.32 4.95 -14.67
N VAL A 48 12.44 5.96 -14.78
CA VAL A 48 12.40 6.87 -15.94
C VAL A 48 13.62 7.80 -15.96
N PHE A 49 14.02 8.33 -14.80
CA PHE A 49 15.10 9.32 -14.71
C PHE A 49 16.51 8.70 -14.66
N ASP A 50 16.66 7.54 -14.02
CA ASP A 50 17.96 6.89 -13.80
C ASP A 50 18.20 5.71 -14.75
N ASN A 51 17.33 5.55 -15.75
CA ASN A 51 17.37 4.47 -16.75
C ASN A 51 17.43 3.06 -16.11
N MET A 52 16.81 2.90 -14.94
CA MET A 52 16.71 1.62 -14.24
C MET A 52 15.52 0.80 -14.73
N ARG A 53 15.60 -0.51 -14.58
CA ARG A 53 14.49 -1.42 -14.90
C ARG A 53 13.51 -1.51 -13.72
N PRO A 54 12.19 -1.59 -13.97
CA PRO A 54 11.20 -1.82 -12.91
C PRO A 54 11.50 -3.09 -12.12
N ASN A 55 11.43 -3.02 -10.79
CA ASN A 55 11.72 -4.13 -9.89
C ASN A 55 10.69 -4.16 -8.75
N VAL A 56 9.88 -5.22 -8.72
CA VAL A 56 8.82 -5.39 -7.71
C VAL A 56 9.40 -5.59 -6.31
N GLN A 57 10.54 -6.29 -6.19
CA GLN A 57 11.15 -6.58 -4.88
C GLN A 57 11.67 -5.31 -4.19
N GLU A 58 12.16 -4.34 -4.98
CA GLU A 58 12.59 -3.04 -4.46
C GLU A 58 11.41 -2.25 -3.92
N VAL A 59 10.30 -2.22 -4.65
CA VAL A 59 9.06 -1.56 -4.19
C VAL A 59 8.52 -2.21 -2.92
N LEU A 60 8.48 -3.55 -2.85
CA LEU A 60 8.03 -4.26 -1.65
C LEU A 60 8.91 -3.95 -0.43
N ARG A 61 10.24 -3.95 -0.60
CA ARG A 61 11.17 -3.59 0.47
C ARG A 61 10.95 -2.15 0.95
N ALA A 62 10.75 -1.22 0.03
CA ALA A 62 10.47 0.18 0.35
C ALA A 62 9.16 0.33 1.14
N ILE A 63 8.09 -0.35 0.71
CA ILE A 63 6.80 -0.38 1.43
C ILE A 63 6.98 -0.92 2.86
N SER A 64 7.70 -2.02 3.04
CA SER A 64 7.95 -2.59 4.37
C SER A 64 8.75 -1.64 5.26
N SER A 65 9.81 -1.03 4.72
CA SER A 65 10.66 -0.10 5.46
C SER A 65 9.90 1.17 5.87
N GLU A 66 9.27 1.85 4.91
CA GLU A 66 8.49 3.07 5.14
C GLU A 66 7.28 2.80 6.03
N GLY A 67 6.59 1.68 5.82
CA GLY A 67 5.48 1.25 6.66
C GLY A 67 5.90 1.05 8.12
N GLY A 68 7.08 0.46 8.35
CA GLY A 68 7.69 0.35 9.67
C GLY A 68 7.94 1.72 10.32
N ILE A 69 8.54 2.65 9.57
CA ILE A 69 8.79 4.02 10.03
C ILE A 69 7.48 4.73 10.40
N TRP A 70 6.43 4.61 9.57
CA TRP A 70 5.14 5.22 9.85
C TRP A 70 4.52 4.65 11.12
N CYS A 71 4.62 3.33 11.34
CA CYS A 71 4.16 2.70 12.57
C CYS A 71 4.92 3.22 13.79
N SER A 72 6.25 3.31 13.72
CA SER A 72 7.09 3.88 14.78
C SER A 72 6.79 5.36 15.05
N ALA A 73 6.38 6.11 14.02
CA ALA A 73 5.95 7.50 14.13
C ALA A 73 4.49 7.68 14.62
N GLY A 74 3.81 6.60 15.01
CA GLY A 74 2.47 6.65 15.61
C GLY A 74 1.31 6.40 14.64
N ALA A 75 1.54 5.84 13.45
CA ALA A 75 0.47 5.38 12.56
C ALA A 75 -0.24 4.12 13.10
N SER A 76 -0.88 4.23 14.26
CA SER A 76 -1.49 3.13 15.03
C SER A 76 -2.52 2.32 14.24
N LYS A 77 -3.31 2.97 13.36
CA LYS A 77 -4.27 2.25 12.51
C LYS A 77 -3.64 1.45 11.38
N LEU A 78 -2.48 1.87 10.88
CA LEU A 78 -1.70 1.07 9.93
C LEU A 78 -1.09 -0.13 10.67
N GLN A 79 -0.49 0.11 11.85
CA GLN A 79 0.07 -0.95 12.68
C GLN A 79 -0.97 -2.01 13.07
N GLU A 80 -2.15 -1.58 13.54
CA GLU A 80 -3.28 -2.46 13.85
C GLU A 80 -3.75 -3.30 12.65
N LEU A 81 -3.63 -2.77 11.43
CA LEU A 81 -3.96 -3.52 10.21
C LEU A 81 -2.88 -4.55 9.89
N VAL A 82 -1.60 -4.15 9.98
CA VAL A 82 -0.45 -5.04 9.69
C VAL A 82 -0.41 -6.21 10.67
N LEU A 83 -0.64 -5.96 11.96
CA LEU A 83 -0.72 -7.02 12.99
C LEU A 83 -1.90 -7.97 12.81
N ARG A 84 -2.94 -7.56 12.08
CA ARG A 84 -4.12 -8.38 11.77
C ARG A 84 -3.97 -9.22 10.51
N LEU A 85 -2.95 -8.96 9.69
CA LEU A 85 -2.62 -9.83 8.56
C LEU A 85 -1.97 -11.09 9.13
N PRO A 86 -2.52 -12.29 8.89
CA PRO A 86 -1.82 -13.51 9.28
C PRO A 86 -0.46 -13.50 8.59
N SER A 87 0.61 -13.67 9.37
CA SER A 87 1.92 -13.98 8.79
C SER A 87 1.72 -15.24 7.97
N GLU A 88 2.00 -15.19 6.67
CA GLU A 88 2.08 -16.40 5.86
C GLU A 88 3.01 -17.38 6.59
N ALA A 89 2.46 -18.52 6.97
CA ALA A 89 3.17 -19.70 7.46
C ALA A 89 3.41 -20.63 6.28
#